data_AF-A0A936NVP8-F1
#
_entry.id   AF-A0A936NVP8-F1
#
_cell.length_a   1.000
_cell.length_b   1.000
_cell.length_c   1.000
_cell.angle_alpha   90.00
_cell.angle_beta   90.00
_cell.angle_gamma   90.00
#
_symmetry.space_group_name_H-M   'P 1'
#
loop_
_entity.id
_entity.type
_entity.pdbx_description
1 polymer ?
#
loop_
_entity_poly.entity_id
_entity_poly.type
_entity_poly.pdbx_seq_one_letter_code
_entity_poly.pdbx_strand_id
1 'polypeptide(L)'
;MLGTLTTLHEIAGRELGKDSELTAYLSIAAPKFDRLHNEENENRNYRSTQDLRHVEAIADQKEENRRALKKIEDETDPADATSMSRAVDAFNKLQHVFDLKSGFFDNLSGKLKYADRPRYVQIISRFETLDLYTKLRVLKECKVKWGCSSAALEEEFRDIGVPLKQIHAQDFVHYVYISGSDLKVIAELSDIPISVLSLELITIFAAPDSHLPASIWMGLAAMICEKTKQGEGQIALKRLLNGNSAKLASTVVDGVWKEGLYPKSGETDIAAGLVWHMLGSPSAPQRWRAAHSIRCFARFGKWEVIDALIERFYSTDAHPYQAPELPFYFLHARLWLLIAIARVAMDHPQNVAKYTDTLKAIAFDANFPHVLMRDFAARALLACASGGSIVLSESDAKALNEVNDSPFPKKKTKEYERDSFYQGRPDSMPRPEFEFNLDFDFDKLDIAKVSGMFDRSRWETRDTISAWVRKYDPQVKSMYESGGRSVSQRDRLRGMTDLYHLYGQQLGWHALHLLAG
;
A
#
# COMPACT_ATOMS: atom_id res chain seq x y z
N MET A 1 10.61 21.43 -7.02
CA MET A 1 11.07 21.02 -5.68
C MET A 1 12.51 20.54 -5.86
N LEU A 2 13.47 20.98 -5.05
CA LEU A 2 14.86 20.48 -5.13
C LEU A 2 14.89 18.99 -4.79
N GLY A 3 15.71 18.21 -5.51
CA GLY A 3 15.88 16.77 -5.27
C GLY A 3 16.41 16.51 -3.85
N THR A 4 16.02 15.38 -3.24
CA THR A 4 16.37 15.05 -1.85
C THR A 4 17.86 15.15 -1.57
N LEU A 5 18.72 14.71 -2.50
CA LEU A 5 20.18 14.78 -2.36
C LEU A 5 20.73 16.21 -2.48
N THR A 6 20.10 17.05 -3.28
CA THR A 6 20.46 18.47 -3.43
C THR A 6 20.11 19.24 -2.16
N THR A 7 18.94 18.96 -1.57
CA THR A 7 18.55 19.50 -0.25
C THR A 7 19.48 19.00 0.86
N LEU A 8 19.89 17.73 0.82
CA LEU A 8 20.86 17.19 1.80
C LEU A 8 22.25 17.80 1.64
N HIS A 9 22.71 18.10 0.42
CA HIS A 9 23.96 18.81 0.18
C HIS A 9 23.93 20.22 0.79
N GLU A 10 22.84 20.96 0.60
CA GLU A 10 22.66 22.30 1.19
C GLU A 10 22.66 22.26 2.72
N ILE A 11 21.93 21.30 3.30
CA ILE A 11 21.89 21.09 4.76
C ILE A 11 23.27 20.68 5.28
N ALA A 12 23.95 19.74 4.63
CA ALA A 12 25.29 19.30 5.02
C ALA A 12 26.30 20.46 4.95
N GLY A 13 26.27 21.28 3.90
CA GLY A 13 27.12 22.47 3.79
C GLY A 13 26.86 23.51 4.89
N ARG A 14 25.62 23.62 5.38
CA ARG A 14 25.25 24.52 6.47
C ARG A 14 25.64 23.98 7.85
N GLU A 15 25.38 22.70 8.12
CA GLU A 15 25.52 22.11 9.46
C GLU A 15 26.89 21.46 9.71
N LEU A 16 27.51 20.89 8.67
CA LEU A 16 28.77 20.13 8.77
C LEU A 16 29.96 20.90 8.17
N GLY A 17 29.71 22.05 7.55
CA GLY A 17 30.72 22.85 6.86
C GLY A 17 31.04 22.34 5.45
N LYS A 18 31.60 23.23 4.63
CA LYS A 18 31.92 22.96 3.22
C LYS A 18 33.05 21.95 3.03
N ASP A 19 33.93 21.83 4.02
CA ASP A 19 35.13 20.98 3.97
C ASP A 19 34.90 19.57 4.54
N SER A 20 33.68 19.26 5.00
CA SER A 20 33.32 17.92 5.46
C SER A 20 33.28 16.92 4.30
N GLU A 21 33.83 15.72 4.52
CA GLU A 21 33.79 14.61 3.54
C GLU A 21 32.36 14.30 3.05
N LEU A 22 31.37 14.43 3.94
CA LEU A 22 29.95 14.25 3.62
C LEU A 22 29.42 15.33 2.68
N THR A 23 29.79 16.59 2.91
CA THR A 23 29.41 17.70 2.03
C THR A 23 30.08 17.55 0.66
N ALA A 24 31.37 17.18 0.63
CA ALA A 24 32.10 16.92 -0.61
C ALA A 24 31.49 15.76 -1.40
N TYR A 25 31.16 14.64 -0.74
CA TYR A 25 30.47 13.52 -1.36
C TYR A 25 29.11 13.93 -1.94
N LEU A 26 28.30 14.64 -1.16
CA LEU A 26 26.97 15.09 -1.60
C LEU A 26 27.03 16.09 -2.76
N SER A 27 28.08 16.93 -2.82
CA SER A 27 28.30 17.87 -3.93
C SER A 27 28.52 17.16 -5.28
N ILE A 28 29.14 15.98 -5.25
CA ILE A 28 29.39 15.13 -6.42
C ILE A 28 28.17 14.24 -6.71
N ALA A 29 27.56 13.69 -5.66
CA ALA A 29 26.46 12.75 -5.77
C ALA A 29 25.16 13.40 -6.26
N ALA A 30 24.79 14.58 -5.74
CA ALA A 30 23.55 15.26 -6.09
C ALA A 30 23.34 15.43 -7.63
N PRO A 31 24.27 16.01 -8.40
CA PRO A 31 24.10 16.16 -9.85
C PRO A 31 24.18 14.84 -10.64
N LYS A 32 24.77 13.79 -10.07
CA LYS A 32 24.79 12.45 -10.67
C LYS A 32 23.46 11.74 -10.49
N PHE A 33 22.91 11.77 -9.29
CA PHE A 33 21.62 11.14 -8.98
C PHE A 33 20.45 11.90 -9.58
N ASP A 34 20.50 13.23 -9.67
CA ASP A 34 19.48 14.00 -10.39
C ASP A 34 19.43 13.61 -11.88
N ARG A 35 20.59 13.38 -12.52
CA ARG A 35 20.65 12.87 -13.90
C ARG A 35 20.08 11.46 -14.04
N LEU A 36 20.45 10.54 -13.16
CA LEU A 36 19.91 9.18 -13.15
C LEU A 36 18.40 9.15 -12.92
N HIS A 37 17.89 10.03 -12.04
CA HIS A 37 16.46 10.13 -11.77
C HIS A 37 15.72 10.70 -12.98
N ASN A 38 16.31 11.66 -13.69
CA ASN A 38 15.76 12.18 -14.95
C ASN A 38 15.78 11.11 -16.06
N GLU A 39 16.88 10.38 -16.25
CA GLU A 39 16.96 9.26 -17.20
C GLU A 39 15.96 8.15 -16.85
N GLU A 40 15.82 7.78 -15.57
CA GLU A 40 14.85 6.78 -15.14
C GLU A 40 13.42 7.27 -15.39
N ASN A 41 13.12 8.55 -15.13
CA ASN A 41 11.83 9.16 -15.45
C ASN A 41 11.57 9.21 -16.96
N GLU A 42 12.57 9.52 -17.77
CA GLU A 42 12.47 9.51 -19.24
C GLU A 42 12.24 8.10 -19.78
N ASN A 43 12.87 7.09 -19.18
CA ASN A 43 12.72 5.69 -19.60
C ASN A 43 11.43 5.03 -19.07
N ARG A 44 10.91 5.44 -17.90
CA ARG A 44 9.68 4.89 -17.30
C ARG A 44 8.40 5.56 -17.80
N ASN A 45 8.47 6.83 -18.19
CA ASN A 45 7.33 7.52 -18.76
C ASN A 45 7.33 7.31 -20.27
N TYR A 46 6.45 6.44 -20.78
CA TYR A 46 6.20 6.34 -22.21
C TYR A 46 5.75 7.70 -22.75
N ARG A 47 6.54 8.30 -23.64
CA ARG A 47 6.20 9.53 -24.35
C ARG A 47 6.14 9.23 -25.84
N SER A 48 4.96 9.39 -26.44
CA SER A 48 4.83 9.29 -27.89
C SER A 48 5.31 10.59 -28.55
N THR A 49 5.59 10.59 -29.85
CA THR A 49 5.93 11.80 -30.61
C THR A 49 4.82 12.87 -30.62
N GLN A 50 3.59 12.53 -30.17
CA GLN A 50 2.52 13.49 -29.91
C GLN A 50 2.70 14.28 -28.59
N ASP A 51 3.48 13.78 -27.62
CA ASP A 51 3.64 14.41 -26.30
C ASP A 51 4.55 15.65 -26.30
N LEU A 52 5.48 15.79 -27.25
CA LEU A 52 6.38 16.95 -27.31
C LEU A 52 5.62 18.26 -27.58
N ARG A 53 4.55 18.23 -28.38
CA ARG A 53 3.66 19.39 -28.59
C ARG A 53 2.80 19.69 -27.35
N HIS A 54 2.53 18.68 -26.52
CA HIS A 54 1.83 18.87 -25.25
C HIS A 54 2.72 19.53 -24.18
N VAL A 55 4.03 19.29 -24.19
CA VAL A 55 4.98 19.93 -23.25
C VAL A 55 5.10 21.44 -23.50
N GLU A 56 5.16 21.87 -24.76
CA GLU A 56 5.14 23.31 -25.12
C GLU A 56 3.79 23.95 -24.74
N ALA A 57 2.67 23.29 -25.06
CA ALA A 57 1.34 23.77 -24.65
C ALA A 57 1.18 23.87 -23.12
N ILE A 58 1.77 22.95 -22.34
CA ILE A 58 1.77 23.01 -20.86
C ILE A 58 2.66 24.15 -20.35
N ALA A 59 3.80 24.43 -20.99
CA ALA A 59 4.69 25.53 -20.63
C ALA A 59 4.05 26.90 -20.93
N ASP A 60 3.43 27.04 -22.09
CA ASP A 60 2.69 28.24 -22.48
C ASP A 60 1.48 28.48 -21.56
N GLN A 61 0.71 27.42 -21.25
CA GLN A 61 -0.40 27.50 -20.30
C GLN A 61 0.06 27.91 -18.90
N LYS A 62 1.25 27.45 -18.47
CA LYS A 62 1.82 27.81 -17.16
C LYS A 62 2.23 29.27 -17.09
N GLU A 63 2.77 29.82 -18.17
CA GLU A 63 3.13 31.24 -18.25
C GLU A 63 1.90 32.14 -18.37
N GLU A 64 0.87 31.72 -19.12
CA GLU A 64 -0.43 32.39 -19.12
C GLU A 64 -1.07 32.41 -17.73
N ASN A 65 -1.04 31.29 -17.01
CA ASN A 65 -1.55 31.23 -15.64
C ASN A 65 -0.78 32.13 -14.68
N ARG A 66 0.53 32.30 -14.86
CA ARG A 66 1.33 33.26 -14.07
C ARG A 66 0.95 34.71 -14.35
N ARG A 67 0.72 35.07 -15.61
CA ARG A 67 0.28 36.42 -16.00
C ARG A 67 -1.12 36.71 -15.48
N ALA A 68 -2.04 35.75 -15.60
CA ALA A 68 -3.39 35.84 -15.07
C ALA A 68 -3.36 35.97 -13.54
N LEU A 69 -2.54 35.18 -12.86
CA LEU A 69 -2.36 35.25 -11.41
C LEU A 69 -1.86 36.63 -10.97
N LYS A 70 -0.82 37.16 -11.63
CA LYS A 70 -0.30 38.49 -11.32
C LYS A 70 -1.36 39.59 -11.47
N LYS A 71 -2.20 39.49 -12.52
CA LYS A 71 -3.32 40.42 -12.72
C LYS A 71 -4.33 40.32 -11.58
N ILE A 72 -4.71 39.10 -11.17
CA ILE A 72 -5.60 38.88 -10.03
C ILE A 72 -4.99 39.51 -8.78
N GLU A 73 -3.71 39.22 -8.50
CA GLU A 73 -3.00 39.80 -7.34
C GLU A 73 -3.02 41.32 -7.36
N ASP A 74 -2.77 41.96 -8.49
CA ASP A 74 -2.71 43.42 -8.66
C ASP A 74 -4.07 44.12 -8.48
N GLU A 75 -5.16 43.46 -8.87
CA GLU A 75 -6.52 43.97 -8.72
C GLU A 75 -7.15 43.64 -7.35
N THR A 76 -6.50 42.78 -6.55
CA THR A 76 -7.02 42.34 -5.25
C THR A 76 -6.65 43.31 -4.14
N ASP A 77 -7.67 43.74 -3.39
CA ASP A 77 -7.50 44.39 -2.11
C ASP A 77 -7.66 43.35 -0.99
N PRO A 78 -6.56 42.93 -0.33
CA PRO A 78 -6.63 41.92 0.72
C PRO A 78 -7.41 42.38 1.97
N ALA A 79 -7.62 43.68 2.17
CA ALA A 79 -8.39 44.21 3.30
C ALA A 79 -9.92 44.21 3.05
N ASP A 80 -10.35 43.91 1.82
CA ASP A 80 -11.76 43.88 1.41
C ASP A 80 -12.25 42.45 1.14
N ALA A 81 -13.29 42.03 1.87
CA ALA A 81 -13.80 40.66 1.80
C ALA A 81 -14.38 40.31 0.42
N THR A 82 -15.00 41.27 -0.27
CA THR A 82 -15.59 41.06 -1.62
C THR A 82 -14.50 40.98 -2.68
N SER A 83 -13.43 41.75 -2.54
CA SER A 83 -12.23 41.69 -3.37
C SER A 83 -11.52 40.34 -3.21
N MET A 84 -11.30 39.91 -1.97
CA MET A 84 -10.75 38.58 -1.66
C MET A 84 -11.60 37.44 -2.23
N SER A 85 -12.93 37.56 -2.15
CA SER A 85 -13.85 36.56 -2.72
C SER A 85 -13.68 36.41 -4.22
N ARG A 86 -13.72 37.53 -4.95
CA ARG A 86 -13.50 37.54 -6.41
C ARG A 86 -12.12 37.01 -6.79
N ALA A 87 -11.11 37.33 -5.99
CA ALA A 87 -9.74 36.90 -6.24
C ALA A 87 -9.58 35.38 -6.10
N VAL A 88 -10.15 34.78 -5.06
CA VAL A 88 -10.10 33.32 -4.85
C VAL A 88 -10.94 32.58 -5.89
N ASP A 89 -12.10 33.09 -6.28
CA ASP A 89 -12.90 32.51 -7.35
C ASP A 89 -12.17 32.56 -8.70
N ALA A 90 -11.50 33.67 -9.00
CA ALA A 90 -10.68 33.80 -10.22
C ALA A 90 -9.46 32.87 -10.18
N PHE A 91 -8.81 32.75 -9.03
CA PHE A 91 -7.69 31.85 -8.80
C PHE A 91 -8.08 30.38 -8.99
N ASN A 92 -9.23 29.95 -8.43
CA ASN A 92 -9.73 28.59 -8.53
C ASN A 92 -10.15 28.19 -9.95
N LYS A 93 -10.39 29.16 -10.85
CA LYS A 93 -10.68 28.92 -12.27
C LYS A 93 -9.43 28.68 -13.13
N LEU A 94 -8.23 28.96 -12.61
CA LEU A 94 -6.99 28.66 -13.31
C LEU A 94 -6.77 27.14 -13.36
N GLN A 95 -6.06 26.64 -14.38
CA GLN A 95 -5.69 25.23 -14.47
C GLN A 95 -4.33 24.98 -13.79
N HIS A 96 -4.09 23.77 -13.26
CA HIS A 96 -2.80 23.36 -12.69
C HIS A 96 -2.24 24.30 -11.59
N VAL A 97 -3.12 24.77 -10.68
CA VAL A 97 -2.83 25.87 -9.74
C VAL A 97 -2.12 25.44 -8.44
N PHE A 98 -1.94 24.14 -8.21
CA PHE A 98 -1.43 23.62 -6.93
C PHE A 98 -0.05 24.22 -6.55
N ASP A 99 0.83 24.39 -7.53
CA ASP A 99 2.18 24.98 -7.34
C ASP A 99 2.17 26.50 -7.11
N LEU A 100 1.06 27.18 -7.38
CA LEU A 100 0.94 28.65 -7.36
C LEU A 100 0.20 29.18 -6.12
N LYS A 101 -0.45 28.29 -5.36
CA LYS A 101 -1.31 28.64 -4.23
C LYS A 101 -0.56 29.24 -3.04
N SER A 102 0.69 28.83 -2.81
CA SER A 102 1.52 29.42 -1.74
C SER A 102 1.89 30.87 -2.05
N GLY A 103 2.42 31.12 -3.25
CA GLY A 103 2.86 32.45 -3.70
C GLY A 103 1.74 33.49 -3.72
N PHE A 104 0.52 33.08 -4.08
CA PHE A 104 -0.64 33.98 -4.13
C PHE A 104 -0.93 34.69 -2.81
N PHE A 105 -1.09 33.94 -1.72
CA PHE A 105 -1.39 34.53 -0.40
C PHE A 105 -0.20 35.27 0.20
N ASP A 106 1.04 34.84 -0.09
CA ASP A 106 2.24 35.57 0.32
C ASP A 106 2.29 36.95 -0.33
N ASN A 107 2.04 37.05 -1.64
CA ASN A 107 2.00 38.30 -2.38
C ASN A 107 0.90 39.25 -1.87
N LEU A 108 -0.31 38.72 -1.61
CA LEU A 108 -1.40 39.50 -1.02
C LEU A 108 -1.04 40.01 0.38
N SER A 109 -0.44 39.15 1.22
CA SER A 109 -0.02 39.54 2.57
C SER A 109 1.04 40.66 2.56
N GLY A 110 1.87 40.72 1.52
CA GLY A 110 2.88 41.76 1.32
C GLY A 110 2.33 43.14 0.97
N LYS A 111 1.09 43.23 0.47
CA LYS A 111 0.41 44.50 0.11
C LYS A 111 -0.25 45.19 1.30
N LEU A 112 -0.45 44.48 2.41
CA LEU A 112 -1.19 44.98 3.57
C LEU A 112 -0.40 46.03 4.35
N LYS A 113 -1.05 47.15 4.65
CA LYS A 113 -0.54 48.10 5.63
C LYS A 113 -0.73 47.55 7.03
N TYR A 114 0.03 48.08 7.99
CA TYR A 114 -0.04 47.65 9.38
C TYR A 114 -1.46 47.69 9.96
N ALA A 115 -2.23 48.74 9.63
CA ALA A 115 -3.61 48.92 10.11
C ALA A 115 -4.60 47.88 9.56
N ASP A 116 -4.30 47.26 8.41
CA ASP A 116 -5.22 46.34 7.70
C ASP A 116 -5.02 44.88 8.11
N ARG A 117 -3.94 44.56 8.83
CA ARG A 117 -3.58 43.18 9.23
C ARG A 117 -4.65 42.49 10.09
N PRO A 118 -5.25 43.12 11.12
CA PRO A 118 -6.34 42.50 11.88
C PRO A 118 -7.52 42.13 10.97
N ARG A 119 -7.88 43.05 10.06
CA ARG A 119 -8.97 42.87 9.11
C ARG A 119 -8.72 41.69 8.17
N TYR A 120 -7.49 41.53 7.68
CA TYR A 120 -7.10 40.39 6.86
C TYR A 120 -7.25 39.05 7.59
N VAL A 121 -6.81 38.96 8.85
CA VAL A 121 -6.96 37.74 9.67
C VAL A 121 -8.44 37.37 9.87
N GLN A 122 -9.30 38.37 10.12
CA GLN A 122 -10.75 38.17 10.17
C GLN A 122 -11.32 37.64 8.85
N ILE A 123 -10.90 38.23 7.73
CA ILE A 123 -11.36 37.81 6.40
C ILE A 123 -10.98 36.35 6.17
N ILE A 124 -9.70 35.99 6.28
CA ILE A 124 -9.21 34.63 6.03
C ILE A 124 -9.90 33.59 6.94
N SER A 125 -10.06 33.88 8.23
CA SER A 125 -10.71 32.93 9.15
C SER A 125 -12.18 32.66 8.79
N ARG A 126 -12.92 33.68 8.34
CA ARG A 126 -14.35 33.59 8.01
C ARG A 126 -14.64 33.21 6.56
N PHE A 127 -13.62 33.04 5.73
CA PHE A 127 -13.81 32.93 4.29
C PHE A 127 -14.24 31.51 3.84
N GLU A 128 -15.54 31.27 3.62
CA GLU A 128 -16.12 29.92 3.47
C GLU A 128 -15.56 29.09 2.31
N THR A 129 -15.19 29.71 1.19
CA THR A 129 -14.77 29.00 -0.03
C THR A 129 -13.30 28.54 -0.01
N LEU A 130 -12.55 28.87 1.03
CA LEU A 130 -11.16 28.48 1.19
C LEU A 130 -11.04 27.26 2.12
N ASP A 131 -10.37 26.22 1.66
CA ASP A 131 -10.17 24.98 2.42
C ASP A 131 -9.38 25.22 3.71
N LEU A 132 -9.68 24.39 4.72
CA LEU A 132 -9.07 24.46 6.05
C LEU A 132 -7.53 24.41 5.99
N TYR A 133 -6.96 23.52 5.18
CA TYR A 133 -5.50 23.38 5.06
C TYR A 133 -4.84 24.71 4.64
N THR A 134 -5.39 25.36 3.61
CA THR A 134 -4.87 26.64 3.13
C THR A 134 -5.09 27.75 4.16
N LYS A 135 -6.25 27.80 4.82
CA LYS A 135 -6.51 28.76 5.90
C LYS A 135 -5.49 28.64 7.03
N LEU A 136 -5.28 27.43 7.54
CA LEU A 136 -4.36 27.19 8.65
C LEU A 136 -2.92 27.57 8.29
N ARG A 137 -2.49 27.28 7.06
CA ARG A 137 -1.18 27.71 6.56
C ARG A 137 -1.04 29.24 6.58
N VAL A 138 -1.98 29.95 5.94
CA VAL A 138 -1.93 31.42 5.83
C VAL A 138 -2.00 32.09 7.20
N LEU A 139 -2.89 31.61 8.08
CA LEU A 139 -3.04 32.15 9.44
C LEU A 139 -1.79 31.88 10.29
N LYS A 140 -1.14 30.73 10.13
CA LYS A 140 0.15 30.43 10.79
C LYS A 140 1.27 31.35 10.33
N GLU A 141 1.37 31.59 9.03
CA GLU A 141 2.33 32.57 8.48
C GLU A 141 2.04 33.98 9.02
N CYS A 142 0.78 34.39 9.10
CA CYS A 142 0.38 35.67 9.68
C CYS A 142 0.72 35.77 11.18
N LYS A 143 0.49 34.71 11.96
CA LYS A 143 0.82 34.66 13.40
C LYS A 143 2.33 34.78 13.61
N VAL A 144 3.14 34.11 12.80
CA VAL A 144 4.61 34.21 12.86
C VAL A 144 5.09 35.60 12.47
N LYS A 145 4.55 36.18 11.38
CA LYS A 145 4.99 37.50 10.87
C LYS A 145 4.52 38.66 11.76
N TRP A 146 3.31 38.59 12.33
CA TRP A 146 2.63 39.75 12.93
C TRP A 146 2.05 39.51 14.33
N GLY A 147 2.09 38.29 14.87
CA GLY A 147 1.33 37.90 16.07
C GLY A 147 1.57 38.76 17.31
N CYS A 148 2.80 39.28 17.49
CA CYS A 148 3.16 40.15 18.61
C CYS A 148 3.23 41.65 18.23
N SER A 149 2.75 42.01 17.04
CA SER A 149 2.92 43.36 16.51
C SER A 149 1.86 44.35 16.99
N SER A 150 0.70 43.90 17.47
CA SER A 150 -0.35 44.73 18.09
C SER A 150 -1.26 43.91 19.01
N ALA A 151 -1.83 44.55 20.03
CA ALA A 151 -2.83 43.92 20.91
C ALA A 151 -4.11 43.54 20.16
N ALA A 152 -4.50 44.33 19.15
CA ALA A 152 -5.64 44.03 18.29
C ALA A 152 -5.44 42.70 17.52
N LEU A 153 -4.24 42.43 16.99
CA LEU A 153 -3.97 41.15 16.33
C LEU A 153 -3.99 39.98 17.31
N GLU A 154 -3.51 40.17 18.52
CA GLU A 154 -3.54 39.13 19.55
C GLU A 154 -4.98 38.73 19.91
N GLU A 155 -5.88 39.71 20.02
CA GLU A 155 -7.32 39.51 20.18
C GLU A 155 -7.94 38.80 18.97
N GLU A 156 -7.67 39.28 17.75
CA GLU A 156 -8.19 38.64 16.54
C GLU A 156 -7.78 37.17 16.42
N PHE A 157 -6.53 36.86 16.74
CA PHE A 157 -6.04 35.48 16.71
C PHE A 157 -6.74 34.60 17.74
N ARG A 158 -7.07 35.11 18.94
CA ARG A 158 -7.91 34.37 19.90
C ARG A 158 -9.31 34.10 19.34
N ASP A 159 -9.87 35.06 18.63
CA ASP A 159 -11.25 35.00 18.12
C ASP A 159 -11.42 34.11 16.88
N ILE A 160 -10.36 33.80 16.12
CA ILE A 160 -10.49 32.95 14.91
C ILE A 160 -10.94 31.52 15.21
N GLY A 161 -10.79 31.05 16.45
CA GLY A 161 -11.17 29.68 16.81
C GLY A 161 -12.62 29.40 16.45
N VAL A 162 -13.53 30.31 16.82
CA VAL A 162 -14.99 30.19 16.60
C VAL A 162 -15.37 30.03 15.12
N PRO A 163 -15.01 30.94 14.21
CA PRO A 163 -15.37 30.80 12.80
C PRO A 163 -14.71 29.59 12.13
N LEU A 164 -13.47 29.23 12.49
CA LEU A 164 -12.82 28.04 11.94
C LEU A 164 -13.58 26.76 12.32
N LYS A 165 -14.06 26.66 13.56
CA LYS A 165 -14.89 25.52 14.00
C LYS A 165 -16.24 25.49 13.29
N GLN A 166 -16.94 26.61 13.22
CA GLN A 166 -18.30 26.68 12.67
C GLN A 166 -18.34 26.41 11.17
N ILE A 167 -17.38 26.95 10.42
CA ILE A 167 -17.32 26.82 8.96
C ILE A 167 -16.74 25.45 8.56
N HIS A 168 -15.72 24.97 9.27
CA HIS A 168 -14.93 23.80 8.86
C HIS A 168 -15.07 22.59 9.78
N ALA A 169 -16.11 22.49 10.61
CA ALA A 169 -16.30 21.35 11.52
C ALA A 169 -16.13 19.99 10.81
N GLN A 170 -16.67 19.85 9.60
CA GLN A 170 -16.57 18.62 8.81
C GLN A 170 -15.16 18.35 8.26
N ASP A 171 -14.35 19.39 8.02
CA ASP A 171 -13.00 19.25 7.46
C ASP A 171 -12.01 18.65 8.46
N PHE A 172 -12.34 18.64 9.76
CA PHE A 172 -11.55 17.92 10.78
C PHE A 172 -11.69 16.40 10.68
N VAL A 173 -12.65 15.89 9.90
CA VAL A 173 -12.94 14.46 9.76
C VAL A 173 -12.27 13.94 8.49
N HIS A 174 -11.25 13.09 8.65
CA HIS A 174 -10.57 12.44 7.54
C HIS A 174 -10.89 10.95 7.54
N TYR A 175 -11.73 10.53 6.59
CA TYR A 175 -12.24 9.15 6.46
C TYR A 175 -12.93 8.66 7.74
N VAL A 176 -12.15 8.10 8.67
CA VAL A 176 -12.61 7.47 9.91
C VAL A 176 -11.87 8.00 11.15
N TYR A 177 -11.03 9.03 11.03
CA TYR A 177 -10.36 9.64 12.18
C TYR A 177 -10.47 11.16 12.16
N ILE A 178 -10.32 11.77 13.35
CA ILE A 178 -10.31 13.22 13.53
C ILE A 178 -8.86 13.75 13.49
N SER A 179 -8.63 14.86 12.79
CA SER A 179 -7.30 15.46 12.65
C SER A 179 -6.83 16.13 13.94
N GLY A 180 -6.05 15.41 14.74
CA GLY A 180 -5.38 15.96 15.92
C GLY A 180 -4.36 17.05 15.58
N SER A 181 -3.73 16.98 14.41
CA SER A 181 -2.76 17.98 13.95
C SER A 181 -3.42 19.32 13.63
N ASP A 182 -4.56 19.33 12.96
CA ASP A 182 -5.25 20.60 12.62
C ASP A 182 -5.84 21.26 13.87
N LEU A 183 -6.39 20.45 14.79
CA LEU A 183 -6.83 20.93 16.10
C LEU A 183 -5.69 21.56 16.90
N LYS A 184 -4.49 20.96 16.86
CA LYS A 184 -3.31 21.51 17.52
C LYS A 184 -2.90 22.86 16.91
N VAL A 185 -2.93 23.00 15.58
CA VAL A 185 -2.61 24.26 14.92
C VAL A 185 -3.60 25.36 15.33
N ILE A 186 -4.90 25.06 15.39
CA ILE A 186 -5.90 26.05 15.85
C ILE A 186 -5.71 26.40 17.32
N ALA A 187 -5.42 25.41 18.17
CA ALA A 187 -5.11 25.65 19.56
C ALA A 187 -3.91 26.60 19.72
N GLU A 188 -2.85 26.41 18.94
CA GLU A 188 -1.67 27.30 18.93
C GLU A 188 -1.99 28.70 18.40
N LEU A 189 -2.84 28.82 17.38
CA LEU A 189 -3.21 30.11 16.82
C LEU A 189 -4.10 30.92 17.76
N SER A 190 -5.09 30.26 18.37
CA SER A 190 -6.15 30.88 19.18
C SER A 190 -5.91 30.86 20.68
N ASP A 191 -4.87 30.16 21.14
CA ASP A 191 -4.59 29.93 22.56
C ASP A 191 -5.76 29.23 23.30
N ILE A 192 -6.59 28.49 22.56
CA ILE A 192 -7.69 27.69 23.10
C ILE A 192 -7.21 26.25 23.28
N PRO A 193 -7.34 25.64 24.48
CA PRO A 193 -6.94 24.26 24.70
C PRO A 193 -7.67 23.27 23.77
N ILE A 194 -6.95 22.27 23.26
CA ILE A 194 -7.51 21.23 22.39
C ILE A 194 -8.76 20.59 22.99
N SER A 195 -8.78 20.33 24.30
CA SER A 195 -9.95 19.76 25.00
C SER A 195 -11.21 20.63 24.90
N VAL A 196 -11.06 21.96 24.90
CA VAL A 196 -12.17 22.90 24.73
C VAL A 196 -12.66 22.86 23.29
N LEU A 197 -11.73 22.89 22.31
CA LEU A 197 -12.06 22.73 20.89
C LEU A 197 -12.79 21.40 20.61
N SER A 198 -12.35 20.30 21.23
CA SER A 198 -12.99 18.99 21.10
C SER A 198 -14.41 18.97 21.66
N LEU A 199 -14.67 19.61 22.81
CA LEU A 199 -16.02 19.71 23.40
C LEU A 199 -16.98 20.49 22.48
N GLU A 200 -16.48 21.54 21.85
CA GLU A 200 -17.28 22.31 20.90
C GLU A 200 -17.58 21.52 19.62
N LEU A 201 -16.60 20.78 19.09
CA LEU A 201 -16.84 19.87 17.96
C LEU A 201 -17.86 18.79 18.31
N ILE A 202 -17.79 18.19 19.51
CA ILE A 202 -18.83 17.27 20.00
C ILE A 202 -20.21 17.93 19.95
N THR A 203 -20.32 19.18 20.38
CA THR A 203 -21.58 19.92 20.38
C THR A 203 -22.12 20.11 18.96
N ILE A 204 -21.25 20.50 18.01
CA ILE A 204 -21.62 20.67 16.60
C ILE A 204 -22.07 19.33 16.00
N PHE A 205 -21.31 18.27 16.25
CA PHE A 205 -21.54 16.94 15.70
C PHE A 205 -22.72 16.20 16.32
N ALA A 206 -23.18 16.61 17.50
CA ALA A 206 -24.36 16.07 18.14
C ALA A 206 -25.67 16.61 17.54
N ALA A 207 -25.59 17.50 16.55
CA ALA A 207 -26.77 17.98 15.83
C ALA A 207 -27.51 16.81 15.14
N PRO A 208 -28.87 16.84 15.06
CA PRO A 208 -29.68 15.70 14.60
C PRO A 208 -29.33 15.13 13.22
N ASP A 209 -28.80 15.97 12.32
CA ASP A 209 -28.50 15.60 10.93
C ASP A 209 -27.02 15.24 10.70
N SER A 210 -26.22 15.13 11.76
CA SER A 210 -24.81 14.79 11.69
C SER A 210 -24.59 13.29 11.90
N HIS A 211 -24.14 12.60 10.85
CA HIS A 211 -23.82 11.17 10.90
C HIS A 211 -22.30 10.95 10.83
N LEU A 212 -21.68 10.73 12.00
CA LEU A 212 -20.24 10.46 12.09
C LEU A 212 -19.93 9.03 12.51
N PRO A 213 -18.84 8.43 11.98
CA PRO A 213 -18.35 7.14 12.43
C PRO A 213 -18.03 7.10 13.93
N ALA A 214 -18.25 5.95 14.56
CA ALA A 214 -17.96 5.75 15.99
C ALA A 214 -16.50 6.06 16.36
N SER A 215 -15.55 5.81 15.45
CA SER A 215 -14.13 6.11 15.64
C SER A 215 -13.84 7.61 15.82
N ILE A 216 -14.63 8.50 15.21
CA ILE A 216 -14.52 9.95 15.40
C ILE A 216 -14.90 10.35 16.83
N TRP A 217 -16.04 9.82 17.30
CA TRP A 217 -16.51 10.03 18.67
C TRP A 217 -15.51 9.52 19.70
N MET A 218 -14.92 8.34 19.46
CA MET A 218 -13.88 7.79 20.32
C MET A 218 -12.60 8.63 20.31
N GLY A 219 -12.21 9.16 19.15
CA GLY A 219 -11.06 10.08 19.04
C GLY A 219 -11.25 11.36 19.85
N LEU A 220 -12.43 11.99 19.73
CA LEU A 220 -12.79 13.17 20.54
C LEU A 220 -12.82 12.86 22.03
N ALA A 221 -13.39 11.71 22.42
CA ALA A 221 -13.40 11.27 23.80
C ALA A 221 -11.98 11.07 24.36
N ALA A 222 -11.07 10.46 23.58
CA ALA A 222 -9.69 10.25 23.97
C ALA A 222 -8.95 11.59 24.21
N MET A 223 -9.12 12.57 23.31
CA MET A 223 -8.53 13.91 23.46
C MET A 223 -8.99 14.63 24.73
N ILE A 224 -10.27 14.50 25.08
CA ILE A 224 -10.82 15.12 26.30
C ILE A 224 -10.33 14.37 27.55
N CYS A 225 -10.24 13.03 27.48
CA CYS A 225 -9.81 12.20 28.59
C CYS A 225 -8.43 12.60 29.13
N GLU A 226 -7.50 13.07 28.29
CA GLU A 226 -6.18 13.56 28.72
C GLU A 226 -6.23 14.69 29.76
N LYS A 227 -7.33 15.46 29.79
CA LYS A 227 -7.55 16.57 30.73
C LYS A 227 -8.54 16.24 31.85
N THR A 228 -9.08 15.02 31.86
CA THR A 228 -9.99 14.57 32.92
C THR A 228 -9.24 14.15 34.18
N LYS A 229 -9.97 14.09 35.30
CA LYS A 229 -9.44 13.49 36.52
C LYS A 229 -9.16 12.00 36.29
N GLN A 230 -8.12 11.48 36.96
CA GLN A 230 -7.80 10.06 36.91
C GLN A 230 -9.04 9.22 37.25
N GLY A 231 -9.36 8.22 36.43
CA GLY A 231 -10.50 7.33 36.62
C GLY A 231 -11.75 7.71 35.83
N GLU A 232 -11.92 8.96 35.40
CA GLU A 232 -13.14 9.40 34.70
C GLU A 232 -13.29 8.74 33.32
N GLY A 233 -12.19 8.60 32.57
CA GLY A 233 -12.20 7.87 31.30
C GLY A 233 -12.63 6.40 31.45
N GLN A 234 -12.18 5.73 32.51
CA GLN A 234 -12.57 4.35 32.83
C GLN A 234 -14.06 4.26 33.20
N ILE A 235 -14.58 5.23 33.95
CA ILE A 235 -16.00 5.31 34.31
C ILE A 235 -16.86 5.53 33.04
N ALA A 236 -16.47 6.48 32.19
CA ALA A 236 -17.15 6.77 30.93
C ALA A 236 -17.16 5.56 29.99
N LEU A 237 -16.01 4.91 29.83
CA LEU A 237 -15.89 3.68 29.03
C LEU A 237 -16.75 2.55 29.61
N LYS A 238 -16.71 2.33 30.93
CA LYS A 238 -17.56 1.33 31.59
C LYS A 238 -19.04 1.62 31.37
N ARG A 239 -19.46 2.88 31.42
CA ARG A 239 -20.85 3.29 31.12
C ARG A 239 -21.21 3.02 29.66
N LEU A 240 -20.33 3.34 28.70
CA LEU A 240 -20.55 3.06 27.29
C LEU A 240 -20.72 1.56 27.02
N LEU A 241 -19.81 0.74 27.56
CA LEU A 241 -19.80 -0.72 27.41
C LEU A 241 -21.00 -1.41 28.09
N ASN A 242 -21.56 -0.80 29.14
CA ASN A 242 -22.79 -1.29 29.77
C ASN A 242 -24.06 -0.65 29.17
N GLY A 243 -23.92 0.29 28.24
CA GLY A 243 -25.02 1.01 27.61
C GLY A 243 -25.66 0.27 26.45
N ASN A 244 -26.81 0.78 25.98
CA ASN A 244 -27.53 0.19 24.85
C ASN A 244 -26.73 0.21 23.54
N SER A 245 -25.81 1.17 23.36
CA SER A 245 -24.92 1.23 22.20
C SER A 245 -23.98 0.03 22.10
N ALA A 246 -23.49 -0.50 23.23
CA ALA A 246 -22.70 -1.73 23.25
C ALA A 246 -23.56 -2.98 22.98
N LYS A 247 -24.86 -2.94 23.32
CA LYS A 247 -25.82 -4.00 22.96
C LYS A 247 -26.15 -4.01 21.45
N LEU A 248 -25.92 -2.92 20.71
CA LEU A 248 -26.01 -2.93 19.23
C LEU A 248 -24.85 -3.71 18.58
N ALA A 249 -23.76 -3.98 19.31
CA ALA A 249 -22.69 -4.84 18.81
C ALA A 249 -23.17 -6.28 18.56
N SER A 250 -24.23 -6.75 19.23
CA SER A 250 -24.82 -8.07 18.92
C SER A 250 -25.71 -8.08 17.67
N THR A 251 -25.94 -6.92 17.05
CA THR A 251 -26.69 -6.79 15.79
C THR A 251 -25.79 -6.47 14.59
N VAL A 252 -24.46 -6.42 14.77
CA VAL A 252 -23.51 -6.21 13.66
C VAL A 252 -23.27 -7.51 12.88
N VAL A 253 -22.91 -7.37 11.60
CA VAL A 253 -22.76 -8.48 10.65
C VAL A 253 -21.70 -9.51 11.08
N ASP A 254 -20.71 -9.08 11.86
CA ASP A 254 -19.60 -9.93 12.33
C ASP A 254 -20.05 -11.02 13.33
N GLY A 255 -21.27 -10.92 13.85
CA GLY A 255 -21.87 -11.91 14.75
C GLY A 255 -21.31 -11.87 16.18
N VAL A 256 -21.65 -12.90 16.97
CA VAL A 256 -21.16 -13.03 18.35
C VAL A 256 -19.66 -13.33 18.32
N TRP A 257 -18.91 -12.72 19.24
CA TRP A 257 -17.48 -13.01 19.44
C TRP A 257 -17.23 -14.51 19.60
N LYS A 258 -16.14 -15.01 19.00
CA LYS A 258 -15.73 -16.43 19.05
C LYS A 258 -14.30 -16.56 19.57
N GLU A 259 -14.04 -17.66 20.29
CA GLU A 259 -12.67 -18.05 20.65
C GLU A 259 -11.84 -18.33 19.39
N GLY A 260 -10.51 -18.16 19.50
CA GLY A 260 -9.58 -18.41 18.39
C GLY A 260 -9.34 -17.22 17.45
N LEU A 261 -9.81 -16.02 17.78
CA LEU A 261 -9.52 -14.78 17.04
C LEU A 261 -8.24 -14.05 17.50
N TYR A 262 -7.64 -14.49 18.61
CA TYR A 262 -6.40 -13.91 19.13
C TYR A 262 -5.22 -14.86 18.92
N PRO A 263 -4.07 -14.36 18.45
CA PRO A 263 -2.87 -15.18 18.31
C PRO A 263 -2.38 -15.64 19.68
N LYS A 264 -1.62 -16.75 19.67
CA LYS A 264 -0.90 -17.20 20.87
C LYS A 264 0.00 -16.08 21.37
N SER A 265 0.15 -15.97 22.69
CA SER A 265 1.04 -14.97 23.31
C SER A 265 2.50 -15.33 22.99
N GLY A 266 3.19 -14.47 22.24
CA GLY A 266 4.60 -14.63 21.91
C GLY A 266 4.99 -13.81 20.68
N GLU A 267 6.00 -12.96 20.80
CA GLU A 267 6.43 -12.06 19.71
C GLU A 267 6.81 -12.83 18.44
N THR A 268 7.48 -13.98 18.59
CA THR A 268 7.88 -14.86 17.48
C THR A 268 6.68 -15.42 16.73
N ASP A 269 5.69 -15.97 17.45
CA ASP A 269 4.46 -16.50 16.86
C ASP A 269 3.63 -15.41 16.19
N ILE A 270 3.65 -14.20 16.77
CA ILE A 270 2.99 -13.03 16.21
C ILE A 270 3.62 -12.62 14.88
N ALA A 271 4.93 -12.45 14.86
CA ALA A 271 5.67 -12.07 13.66
C ALA A 271 5.54 -13.15 12.57
N ALA A 272 5.76 -14.42 12.91
CA ALA A 272 5.67 -15.52 11.96
C ALA A 272 4.25 -15.67 11.39
N GLY A 273 3.23 -15.55 12.23
CA GLY A 273 1.84 -15.66 11.80
C GLY A 273 1.39 -14.53 10.86
N LEU A 274 1.75 -13.28 11.18
CA LEU A 274 1.49 -12.14 10.30
C LEU A 274 2.22 -12.27 8.96
N VAL A 275 3.49 -12.69 8.98
CA VAL A 275 4.29 -12.84 7.77
C VAL A 275 3.76 -13.99 6.92
N TRP A 276 3.39 -15.12 7.53
CA TRP A 276 2.75 -16.25 6.85
C TRP A 276 1.47 -15.83 6.14
N HIS A 277 0.59 -15.10 6.83
CA HIS A 277 -0.62 -14.55 6.23
C HIS A 277 -0.31 -13.68 5.00
N MET A 278 0.69 -12.80 5.11
CA MET A 278 1.07 -11.88 4.03
C MET A 278 1.78 -12.56 2.85
N LEU A 279 2.50 -13.68 3.06
CA LEU A 279 3.04 -14.51 1.97
C LEU A 279 1.92 -15.14 1.14
N GLY A 280 0.78 -15.44 1.77
CA GLY A 280 -0.46 -15.85 1.11
C GLY A 280 -1.41 -14.67 0.84
N SER A 281 -0.90 -13.47 0.59
CA SER A 281 -1.77 -12.38 0.14
C SER A 281 -2.19 -12.58 -1.32
N PRO A 282 -3.42 -12.20 -1.75
CA PRO A 282 -3.76 -12.12 -3.16
C PRO A 282 -2.94 -11.05 -3.90
N SER A 283 -2.37 -10.06 -3.20
CA SER A 283 -1.58 -8.96 -3.76
C SER A 283 -0.07 -9.29 -3.81
N ALA A 284 0.53 -9.28 -5.00
CA ALA A 284 1.97 -9.53 -5.17
C ALA A 284 2.87 -8.54 -4.42
N PRO A 285 2.60 -7.22 -4.40
CA PRO A 285 3.37 -6.29 -3.56
C PRO A 285 3.36 -6.63 -2.06
N GLN A 286 2.27 -7.24 -1.56
CA GLN A 286 2.19 -7.69 -0.18
C GLN A 286 3.05 -8.94 0.06
N ARG A 287 2.96 -9.92 -0.85
CA ARG A 287 3.81 -11.13 -0.80
C ARG A 287 5.30 -10.79 -0.89
N TRP A 288 5.66 -9.84 -1.76
CA TRP A 288 7.03 -9.35 -1.88
C TRP A 288 7.53 -8.70 -0.58
N ARG A 289 6.72 -7.84 0.05
CA ARG A 289 7.07 -7.25 1.34
C ARG A 289 7.27 -8.31 2.42
N ALA A 290 6.42 -9.33 2.48
CA ALA A 290 6.56 -10.44 3.42
C ALA A 290 7.86 -11.24 3.19
N ALA A 291 8.16 -11.60 1.94
CA ALA A 291 9.42 -12.25 1.58
C ALA A 291 10.65 -11.38 1.90
N HIS A 292 10.54 -10.06 1.69
CA HIS A 292 11.60 -9.13 2.06
C HIS A 292 11.81 -9.06 3.58
N SER A 293 10.73 -9.07 4.37
CA SER A 293 10.81 -9.11 5.84
C SER A 293 11.57 -10.34 6.34
N ILE A 294 11.43 -11.51 5.69
CA ILE A 294 12.20 -12.72 6.03
C ILE A 294 13.71 -12.47 5.87
N ARG A 295 14.13 -11.80 4.80
CA ARG A 295 15.53 -11.40 4.63
C ARG A 295 16.00 -10.44 5.72
N CYS A 296 15.14 -9.50 6.12
CA CYS A 296 15.44 -8.60 7.24
C CYS A 296 15.58 -9.37 8.56
N PHE A 297 14.71 -10.36 8.84
CA PHE A 297 14.85 -11.19 10.03
C PHE A 297 16.19 -11.91 10.07
N ALA A 298 16.61 -12.53 8.96
CA ALA A 298 17.92 -13.16 8.85
C ALA A 298 19.06 -12.16 9.13
N ARG A 299 19.00 -10.98 8.51
CA ARG A 299 19.99 -9.90 8.70
C ARG A 299 20.07 -9.41 10.15
N PHE A 300 18.94 -9.36 10.86
CA PHE A 300 18.87 -8.94 12.26
C PHE A 300 19.04 -10.10 13.26
N GLY A 301 19.37 -11.31 12.79
CA GLY A 301 19.57 -12.47 13.64
C GLY A 301 18.31 -13.06 14.25
N LYS A 302 17.12 -12.71 13.74
CA LYS A 302 15.80 -13.17 14.19
C LYS A 302 15.42 -14.52 13.57
N TRP A 303 16.29 -15.50 13.73
CA TRP A 303 16.14 -16.84 13.13
C TRP A 303 14.98 -17.64 13.71
N GLU A 304 14.61 -17.37 14.97
CA GLU A 304 13.46 -17.96 15.64
C GLU A 304 12.14 -17.69 14.88
N VAL A 305 12.02 -16.53 14.23
CA VAL A 305 10.85 -16.19 13.40
C VAL A 305 10.85 -16.99 12.10
N ILE A 306 12.02 -17.19 11.50
CA ILE A 306 12.18 -17.97 10.27
C ILE A 306 11.91 -19.46 10.54
N ASP A 307 12.33 -19.97 11.70
CA ASP A 307 12.02 -21.33 12.16
C ASP A 307 10.51 -21.55 12.24
N ALA A 308 9.81 -20.66 12.95
CA ALA A 308 8.36 -20.70 13.05
C ALA A 308 7.63 -20.55 11.69
N LEU A 309 8.25 -19.90 10.70
CA LEU A 309 7.71 -19.82 9.33
C LEU A 309 7.91 -21.13 8.56
N ILE A 310 9.08 -21.77 8.67
CA ILE A 310 9.35 -23.07 8.02
C ILE A 310 8.41 -24.14 8.56
N GLU A 311 8.16 -24.15 9.88
CA GLU A 311 7.19 -25.06 10.51
C GLU A 311 5.76 -24.91 9.96
N ARG A 312 5.41 -23.71 9.48
CA ARG A 312 4.10 -23.41 8.89
C ARG A 312 3.97 -23.83 7.43
N PHE A 313 5.04 -24.27 6.76
CA PHE A 313 5.03 -24.54 5.31
C PHE A 313 3.87 -25.45 4.88
N TYR A 314 3.56 -26.49 5.65
CA TYR A 314 2.48 -27.42 5.32
C TYR A 314 1.09 -26.97 5.79
N SER A 315 0.96 -25.89 6.56
CA SER A 315 -0.34 -25.33 6.93
C SER A 315 -1.10 -24.86 5.68
N THR A 316 -2.41 -25.00 5.73
CA THR A 316 -3.34 -24.55 4.68
C THR A 316 -4.18 -23.35 5.13
N ASP A 317 -3.90 -22.79 6.30
CA ASP A 317 -4.60 -21.66 6.87
C ASP A 317 -3.63 -20.63 7.47
N ALA A 318 -4.16 -19.47 7.85
CA ALA A 318 -3.40 -18.40 8.48
C ALA A 318 -4.07 -17.92 9.78
N HIS A 319 -4.76 -18.82 10.49
CA HIS A 319 -5.40 -18.41 11.75
C HIS A 319 -4.35 -17.96 12.77
N PRO A 320 -4.69 -16.97 13.60
CA PRO A 320 -5.95 -16.20 13.62
C PRO A 320 -5.90 -14.89 12.81
N TYR A 321 -4.92 -14.74 11.90
CA TYR A 321 -4.69 -13.51 11.12
C TYR A 321 -5.60 -13.38 9.90
N GLN A 322 -6.48 -14.37 9.70
CA GLN A 322 -7.45 -14.40 8.63
C GLN A 322 -8.82 -14.75 9.19
N ALA A 323 -9.84 -14.12 8.61
CA ALA A 323 -11.24 -14.47 8.83
C ALA A 323 -11.49 -15.95 8.45
N PRO A 324 -12.00 -16.80 9.37
CA PRO A 324 -12.16 -18.24 9.14
C PRO A 324 -13.03 -18.61 7.93
N GLU A 325 -13.96 -17.73 7.55
CA GLU A 325 -14.86 -17.89 6.41
C GLU A 325 -14.18 -17.66 5.04
N LEU A 326 -12.95 -17.13 5.02
CA LEU A 326 -12.23 -16.86 3.77
C LEU A 326 -11.13 -17.91 3.55
N PRO A 327 -10.98 -18.46 2.33
CA PRO A 327 -9.92 -19.40 2.02
C PRO A 327 -8.55 -18.72 2.05
N PHE A 328 -7.55 -19.43 2.57
CA PHE A 328 -6.17 -18.97 2.59
C PHE A 328 -5.44 -19.37 1.31
N TYR A 329 -4.59 -18.47 0.83
CA TYR A 329 -3.83 -18.63 -0.41
C TYR A 329 -2.50 -19.37 -0.10
N PHE A 330 -2.62 -20.57 0.44
CA PHE A 330 -1.51 -21.32 1.01
C PHE A 330 -0.45 -21.73 -0.03
N LEU A 331 -0.84 -21.95 -1.30
CA LEU A 331 0.11 -22.25 -2.37
C LEU A 331 1.00 -21.03 -2.68
N HIS A 332 0.43 -19.81 -2.66
CA HIS A 332 1.24 -18.59 -2.71
C HIS A 332 2.16 -18.49 -1.49
N ALA A 333 1.64 -18.75 -0.28
CA ALA A 333 2.44 -18.68 0.93
C ALA A 333 3.67 -19.60 0.89
N ARG A 334 3.48 -20.86 0.49
CA ARG A 334 4.54 -21.85 0.29
C ARG A 334 5.59 -21.40 -0.72
N LEU A 335 5.14 -20.96 -1.90
CA LEU A 335 6.06 -20.54 -2.95
C LEU A 335 6.89 -19.32 -2.52
N TRP A 336 6.25 -18.30 -1.97
CA TRP A 336 6.93 -17.07 -1.56
C TRP A 336 7.85 -17.29 -0.35
N LEU A 337 7.54 -18.23 0.54
CA LEU A 337 8.47 -18.67 1.58
C LEU A 337 9.74 -19.26 0.94
N LEU A 338 9.61 -20.17 -0.03
CA LEU A 338 10.76 -20.78 -0.70
C LEU A 338 11.60 -19.78 -1.49
N ILE A 339 10.96 -18.82 -2.18
CA ILE A 339 11.66 -17.69 -2.84
C ILE A 339 12.52 -16.93 -1.81
N ALA A 340 11.94 -16.60 -0.65
CA ALA A 340 12.65 -15.88 0.40
C ALA A 340 13.82 -16.70 0.95
N ILE A 341 13.61 -17.98 1.24
CA ILE A 341 14.65 -18.88 1.79
C ILE A 341 15.79 -19.10 0.79
N ALA A 342 15.49 -19.29 -0.49
CA ALA A 342 16.51 -19.39 -1.53
C ALA A 342 17.38 -18.12 -1.60
N ARG A 343 16.76 -16.94 -1.45
CA ARG A 343 17.50 -15.68 -1.41
C ARG A 343 18.31 -15.50 -0.13
N VAL A 344 17.78 -15.91 1.03
CA VAL A 344 18.49 -15.89 2.31
C VAL A 344 19.69 -16.84 2.30
N ALA A 345 19.57 -18.01 1.67
CA ALA A 345 20.64 -19.01 1.59
C ALA A 345 21.92 -18.48 0.92
N MET A 346 21.80 -17.50 0.02
CA MET A 346 22.95 -16.85 -0.61
C MET A 346 23.77 -16.01 0.37
N ASP A 347 23.09 -15.35 1.32
CA ASP A 347 23.69 -14.43 2.29
C ASP A 347 24.03 -15.16 3.62
N HIS A 348 23.29 -16.21 3.97
CA HIS A 348 23.35 -16.93 5.25
C HIS A 348 23.27 -18.47 5.09
N PRO A 349 24.17 -19.11 4.33
CA PRO A 349 24.08 -20.54 4.01
C PRO A 349 24.17 -21.45 5.26
N GLN A 350 24.95 -21.07 6.28
CA GLN A 350 25.12 -21.85 7.50
C GLN A 350 23.82 -21.92 8.32
N ASN A 351 23.09 -20.82 8.37
CA ASN A 351 21.83 -20.76 9.10
C ASN A 351 20.70 -21.49 8.36
N VAL A 352 20.68 -21.43 7.03
CA VAL A 352 19.67 -22.13 6.21
C VAL A 352 19.92 -23.64 6.15
N ALA A 353 21.17 -24.09 6.33
CA ALA A 353 21.53 -25.51 6.33
C ALA A 353 20.70 -26.38 7.31
N LYS A 354 20.18 -25.81 8.40
CA LYS A 354 19.30 -26.53 9.33
C LYS A 354 17.96 -26.97 8.72
N TYR A 355 17.54 -26.37 7.60
CA TYR A 355 16.30 -26.72 6.89
C TYR A 355 16.53 -27.76 5.77
N THR A 356 17.71 -28.39 5.70
CA THR A 356 18.09 -29.28 4.60
C THR A 356 17.07 -30.39 4.34
N ASP A 357 16.59 -31.06 5.39
CA ASP A 357 15.64 -32.18 5.22
C ASP A 357 14.31 -31.71 4.64
N THR A 358 13.78 -30.59 5.14
CA THR A 358 12.55 -29.97 4.60
C THR A 358 12.74 -29.55 3.14
N LEU A 359 13.87 -28.91 2.82
CA LEU A 359 14.16 -28.48 1.45
C LEU A 359 14.34 -29.66 0.49
N LYS A 360 15.02 -30.74 0.91
CA LYS A 360 15.16 -31.97 0.11
C LYS A 360 13.80 -32.63 -0.11
N ALA A 361 12.98 -32.73 0.94
CA ALA A 361 11.63 -33.28 0.84
C ALA A 361 10.79 -32.52 -0.20
N ILE A 362 10.92 -31.20 -0.27
CA ILE A 362 10.22 -30.37 -1.26
C ILE A 362 10.83 -30.52 -2.66
N ALA A 363 12.16 -30.47 -2.80
CA ALA A 363 12.84 -30.54 -4.09
C ALA A 363 12.59 -31.87 -4.83
N PHE A 364 12.46 -32.96 -4.08
CA PHE A 364 12.31 -34.31 -4.60
C PHE A 364 10.89 -34.89 -4.47
N ASP A 365 9.88 -34.08 -4.13
CA ASP A 365 8.50 -34.57 -4.01
C ASP A 365 7.89 -34.90 -5.38
N ALA A 366 7.80 -36.20 -5.70
CA ALA A 366 7.15 -36.68 -6.92
C ALA A 366 5.60 -36.63 -6.85
N ASN A 367 5.01 -36.55 -5.65
CA ASN A 367 3.56 -36.47 -5.46
C ASN A 367 3.05 -35.02 -5.49
N PHE A 368 3.96 -34.06 -5.35
CA PHE A 368 3.71 -32.63 -5.49
C PHE A 368 4.83 -32.01 -6.36
N PRO A 369 4.84 -32.28 -7.67
CA PRO A 369 5.95 -31.92 -8.54
C PRO A 369 5.93 -30.45 -8.97
N HIS A 370 5.62 -29.53 -8.06
CA HIS A 370 5.47 -28.11 -8.40
C HIS A 370 6.82 -27.48 -8.79
N VAL A 371 7.03 -27.24 -10.09
CA VAL A 371 8.34 -26.87 -10.65
C VAL A 371 9.03 -25.69 -9.96
N LEU A 372 8.29 -24.61 -9.65
CA LEU A 372 8.89 -23.45 -8.98
C LEU A 372 9.28 -23.73 -7.52
N MET A 373 8.46 -24.47 -6.78
CA MET A 373 8.78 -24.79 -5.38
C MET A 373 10.00 -25.72 -5.32
N ARG A 374 10.09 -26.68 -6.25
CA ARG A 374 11.26 -27.55 -6.42
C ARG A 374 12.51 -26.76 -6.79
N ASP A 375 12.42 -25.84 -7.74
CA ASP A 375 13.52 -24.96 -8.16
C ASP A 375 14.06 -24.13 -6.99
N PHE A 376 13.20 -23.42 -6.26
CA PHE A 376 13.65 -22.58 -5.15
C PHE A 376 14.21 -23.41 -3.98
N ALA A 377 13.64 -24.58 -3.69
CA ALA A 377 14.20 -25.50 -2.70
C ALA A 377 15.59 -26.00 -3.12
N ALA A 378 15.76 -26.39 -4.39
CA ALA A 378 17.05 -26.84 -4.93
C ALA A 378 18.10 -25.73 -4.91
N ARG A 379 17.73 -24.49 -5.29
CA ARG A 379 18.63 -23.33 -5.22
C ARG A 379 19.11 -23.04 -3.81
N ALA A 380 18.22 -23.14 -2.81
CA ALA A 380 18.59 -22.97 -1.41
C ALA A 380 19.64 -24.02 -1.00
N LEU A 381 19.42 -25.30 -1.33
CA LEU A 381 20.35 -26.39 -1.05
C LEU A 381 21.71 -26.22 -1.75
N LEU A 382 21.70 -25.87 -3.04
CA LEU A 382 22.91 -25.63 -3.82
C LEU A 382 23.70 -24.42 -3.30
N ALA A 383 23.02 -23.37 -2.84
CA ALA A 383 23.66 -22.23 -2.19
C ALA A 383 24.30 -22.64 -0.85
N CYS A 384 23.61 -23.43 -0.02
CA CYS A 384 24.18 -23.97 1.22
C CYS A 384 25.41 -24.85 0.95
N ALA A 385 25.38 -25.69 -0.09
CA ALA A 385 26.50 -26.55 -0.46
C ALA A 385 27.69 -25.74 -0.97
N SER A 386 27.43 -24.76 -1.84
CA SER A 386 28.47 -23.85 -2.36
C SER A 386 29.11 -23.00 -1.26
N GLY A 387 28.33 -22.65 -0.22
CA GLY A 387 28.82 -21.98 0.99
C GLY A 387 29.48 -22.90 2.00
N GLY A 388 29.73 -24.18 1.67
CA GLY A 388 30.38 -25.18 2.54
C GLY A 388 29.56 -25.55 3.78
N SER A 389 28.27 -25.20 3.82
CA SER A 389 27.41 -25.38 5.00
C SER A 389 26.74 -26.75 5.05
N ILE A 390 26.65 -27.43 3.90
CA ILE A 390 26.22 -28.82 3.77
C ILE A 390 27.13 -29.56 2.79
N VAL A 391 27.19 -30.88 2.93
CA VAL A 391 27.86 -31.76 1.96
C VAL A 391 26.77 -32.51 1.20
N LEU A 392 26.71 -32.29 -0.11
CA LEU A 392 25.85 -33.06 -1.01
C LEU A 392 26.63 -34.24 -1.59
N SER A 393 25.99 -35.40 -1.70
CA SER A 393 26.52 -36.48 -2.53
C SER A 393 26.55 -36.04 -4.00
N GLU A 394 27.39 -36.67 -4.81
CA GLU A 394 27.40 -36.40 -6.27
C GLU A 394 26.03 -36.65 -6.91
N SER A 395 25.31 -37.69 -6.45
CA SER A 395 23.95 -38.00 -6.90
C SER A 395 22.96 -36.90 -6.54
N ASP A 396 22.99 -36.39 -5.31
CA ASP A 396 22.08 -35.33 -4.85
C ASP A 396 22.38 -34.02 -5.56
N ALA A 397 23.66 -33.65 -5.69
CA ALA A 397 24.08 -32.45 -6.39
C ALA A 397 23.61 -32.47 -7.85
N LYS A 398 23.76 -33.62 -8.54
CA LYS A 398 23.24 -33.79 -9.90
C LYS A 398 21.71 -33.67 -9.94
N ALA A 399 21.00 -34.40 -9.08
CA ALA A 399 19.54 -34.39 -9.04
C ALA A 399 18.96 -33.00 -8.72
N LEU A 400 19.64 -32.19 -7.91
CA LEU A 400 19.22 -30.81 -7.62
C LEU A 400 19.44 -29.87 -8.81
N ASN A 401 20.53 -30.02 -9.56
CA ASN A 401 20.78 -29.22 -10.77
C ASN A 401 19.78 -29.57 -11.89
N GLU A 402 19.39 -30.83 -11.98
CA GLU A 402 18.47 -31.37 -12.99
C GLU A 402 17.00 -31.45 -12.47
N VAL A 403 16.66 -30.76 -11.37
CA VAL A 403 15.41 -31.00 -10.61
C VAL A 403 14.13 -30.82 -11.43
N ASN A 404 14.17 -29.94 -12.44
CA ASN A 404 13.06 -29.66 -13.37
C ASN A 404 13.41 -30.03 -14.82
N ASP A 405 14.49 -30.78 -15.04
CA ASP A 405 14.81 -31.26 -16.38
C ASP A 405 13.85 -32.38 -16.77
N SER A 406 13.31 -32.26 -17.99
CA SER A 406 12.39 -33.27 -18.51
C SER A 406 13.13 -34.59 -18.75
N PRO A 407 12.59 -35.74 -18.28
CA PRO A 407 13.17 -37.05 -18.57
C PRO A 407 12.92 -37.48 -20.03
N PHE A 408 12.12 -36.73 -20.79
CA PHE A 408 11.75 -37.06 -22.16
C PHE A 408 12.74 -36.47 -23.19
N PRO A 409 13.05 -37.19 -24.28
CA PRO A 409 13.95 -36.69 -25.30
C PRO A 409 13.33 -35.50 -26.04
N LYS A 410 14.15 -34.48 -26.31
CA LYS A 410 13.72 -33.32 -27.12
C LYS A 410 13.42 -33.75 -28.55
N LYS A 411 12.18 -33.52 -29.01
CA LYS A 411 11.76 -33.74 -30.39
C LYS A 411 12.10 -32.52 -31.24
N LYS A 412 12.96 -32.70 -32.27
CA LYS A 412 13.20 -31.66 -33.28
C LYS A 412 12.14 -31.78 -34.37
N THR A 413 11.35 -30.73 -34.57
CA THR A 413 10.36 -30.66 -35.64
C THR A 413 10.57 -29.39 -36.48
N LYS A 414 10.25 -29.47 -37.77
CA LYS A 414 10.13 -28.30 -38.66
C LYS A 414 8.70 -27.77 -38.71
N GLU A 415 7.75 -28.48 -38.12
CA GLU A 415 6.37 -28.04 -37.99
C GLU A 415 6.31 -26.86 -37.02
N TYR A 416 5.52 -25.85 -37.35
CA TYR A 416 5.22 -24.77 -36.43
C TYR A 416 4.52 -25.33 -35.19
N GLU A 417 4.79 -24.72 -34.03
CA GLU A 417 4.10 -25.04 -32.78
C GLU A 417 2.60 -24.97 -33.04
N ARG A 418 1.89 -26.10 -32.83
CA ARG A 418 0.45 -26.17 -33.13
C ARG A 418 -0.27 -25.23 -32.18
N ASP A 419 -0.93 -24.20 -32.70
CA ASP A 419 -1.91 -23.45 -31.92
C ASP A 419 -3.09 -24.39 -31.61
N SER A 420 -3.01 -25.02 -30.44
CA SER A 420 -4.03 -25.94 -29.94
C SER A 420 -5.20 -25.22 -29.28
N PHE A 421 -5.19 -23.88 -29.20
CA PHE A 421 -6.24 -23.13 -28.53
C PHE A 421 -7.61 -23.36 -29.18
N TYR A 422 -7.65 -23.31 -30.51
CA TYR A 422 -8.87 -23.53 -31.31
C TYR A 422 -9.18 -25.01 -31.58
N GLN A 423 -8.33 -25.94 -31.12
CA GLN A 423 -8.58 -27.38 -31.28
C GLN A 423 -9.51 -27.86 -30.16
N GLY A 424 -10.70 -28.32 -30.55
CA GLY A 424 -11.67 -28.90 -29.63
C GLY A 424 -11.26 -30.27 -29.11
N ARG A 425 -11.86 -30.68 -27.98
CA ARG A 425 -11.82 -32.08 -27.54
C ARG A 425 -12.50 -32.96 -28.60
N PRO A 426 -11.89 -34.07 -29.05
CA PRO A 426 -12.57 -35.02 -29.94
C PRO A 426 -13.84 -35.58 -29.31
N ASP A 427 -14.91 -35.76 -30.10
CA ASP A 427 -16.21 -36.26 -29.60
C ASP A 427 -16.13 -37.67 -28.99
N SER A 428 -15.14 -38.46 -29.38
CA SER A 428 -14.87 -39.80 -28.83
C SER A 428 -14.28 -39.78 -27.42
N MET A 429 -13.80 -38.63 -26.93
CA MET A 429 -13.18 -38.50 -25.62
C MET A 429 -14.18 -37.90 -24.62
N PRO A 430 -14.55 -38.62 -23.54
CA PRO A 430 -15.54 -38.13 -22.58
C PRO A 430 -15.02 -36.88 -21.84
N ARG A 431 -15.94 -35.99 -21.43
CA ARG A 431 -15.61 -34.88 -20.53
C ARG A 431 -15.47 -35.35 -19.08
N PRO A 432 -14.57 -34.75 -18.28
CA PRO A 432 -14.52 -35.05 -16.86
C PRO A 432 -15.83 -34.60 -16.18
N GLU A 433 -16.17 -35.25 -15.08
CA GLU A 433 -17.32 -34.86 -14.24
C GLU A 433 -17.16 -33.45 -13.66
N PHE A 434 -15.92 -33.06 -13.37
CA PHE A 434 -15.54 -31.74 -12.87
C PHE A 434 -14.68 -31.02 -13.90
N GLU A 435 -15.13 -29.85 -14.35
CA GLU A 435 -14.37 -28.97 -15.22
C GLU A 435 -14.14 -27.63 -14.51
N PHE A 436 -12.87 -27.25 -14.38
CA PHE A 436 -12.48 -25.96 -13.83
C PHE A 436 -12.34 -24.94 -14.97
N ASN A 437 -13.17 -23.90 -14.94
CA ASN A 437 -13.18 -22.88 -15.98
C ASN A 437 -11.98 -21.94 -15.86
N LEU A 438 -11.19 -21.84 -16.92
CA LEU A 438 -9.99 -21.03 -16.96
C LEU A 438 -10.30 -19.60 -17.42
N ASP A 439 -9.46 -18.67 -16.98
CA ASP A 439 -9.39 -17.33 -17.56
C ASP A 439 -9.02 -17.43 -19.04
N PHE A 440 -9.64 -16.61 -19.90
CA PHE A 440 -9.52 -16.76 -21.35
C PHE A 440 -8.09 -16.53 -21.84
N ASP A 441 -7.43 -15.48 -21.34
CA ASP A 441 -6.08 -15.13 -21.77
C ASP A 441 -5.07 -16.11 -21.18
N PHE A 442 -5.25 -16.52 -19.93
CA PHE A 442 -4.43 -17.56 -19.31
C PHE A 442 -4.49 -18.89 -20.10
N ASP A 443 -5.69 -19.28 -20.52
CA ASP A 443 -5.90 -20.50 -21.30
C ASP A 443 -5.32 -20.42 -22.71
N LYS A 444 -5.40 -19.24 -23.33
CA LYS A 444 -4.87 -19.00 -24.66
C LYS A 444 -3.35 -18.88 -24.69
N LEU A 445 -2.77 -18.19 -23.71
CA LEU A 445 -1.37 -17.79 -23.75
C LEU A 445 -0.45 -18.73 -22.94
N ASP A 446 -0.92 -19.21 -21.79
CA ASP A 446 -0.12 -20.05 -20.90
C ASP A 446 -0.42 -21.53 -21.12
N ILE A 447 -1.69 -21.94 -21.08
CA ILE A 447 -2.07 -23.36 -21.21
C ILE A 447 -1.70 -23.90 -22.58
N ALA A 448 -2.16 -23.26 -23.65
CA ALA A 448 -1.87 -23.73 -25.01
C ALA A 448 -0.36 -23.84 -25.28
N LYS A 449 0.43 -22.91 -24.72
CA LYS A 449 1.89 -22.90 -24.83
C LYS A 449 2.54 -24.05 -24.06
N VAL A 450 2.16 -24.27 -22.81
CA VAL A 450 2.68 -25.40 -22.02
C VAL A 450 2.26 -26.73 -22.64
N SER A 451 1.03 -26.86 -23.14
CA SER A 451 0.59 -28.04 -23.89
C SER A 451 1.48 -28.30 -25.12
N GLY A 452 1.78 -27.25 -25.89
CA GLY A 452 2.65 -27.30 -27.06
C GLY A 452 4.08 -27.74 -26.74
N MET A 453 4.66 -27.22 -25.64
CA MET A 453 6.00 -27.61 -25.17
C MET A 453 6.16 -29.12 -24.97
N PHE A 454 5.08 -29.80 -24.57
CA PHE A 454 5.07 -31.24 -24.29
C PHE A 454 4.39 -32.09 -25.38
N ASP A 455 4.09 -31.50 -26.55
CA ASP A 455 3.38 -32.18 -27.66
C ASP A 455 2.04 -32.80 -27.21
N ARG A 456 1.32 -32.07 -26.34
CA ARG A 456 0.01 -32.45 -25.79
C ARG A 456 -1.10 -31.56 -26.32
N SER A 457 -2.32 -32.09 -26.31
CA SER A 457 -3.50 -31.31 -26.67
C SER A 457 -3.92 -30.43 -25.49
N ARG A 458 -4.35 -29.19 -25.76
CA ARG A 458 -4.85 -28.27 -24.74
C ARG A 458 -5.93 -28.87 -23.83
N TRP A 459 -6.84 -29.68 -24.38
CA TRP A 459 -7.91 -30.29 -23.59
C TRP A 459 -7.37 -31.30 -22.55
N GLU A 460 -6.28 -32.02 -22.83
CA GLU A 460 -5.62 -32.91 -21.87
C GLU A 460 -5.05 -32.10 -20.71
N THR A 461 -4.39 -30.98 -21.03
CA THR A 461 -3.82 -30.07 -20.02
C THR A 461 -4.91 -29.44 -19.14
N ARG A 462 -6.05 -29.05 -19.72
CA ARG A 462 -7.21 -28.55 -18.96
C ARG A 462 -7.79 -29.60 -18.01
N ASP A 463 -7.87 -30.86 -18.42
CA ASP A 463 -8.36 -31.95 -17.57
C ASP A 463 -7.43 -32.19 -16.39
N THR A 464 -6.12 -32.20 -16.62
CA THR A 464 -5.12 -32.35 -15.55
C THR A 464 -5.14 -31.16 -14.59
N ILE A 465 -5.28 -29.92 -15.09
CA ILE A 465 -5.46 -28.74 -14.22
C ILE A 465 -6.73 -28.88 -13.38
N SER A 466 -7.84 -29.28 -13.98
CA SER A 466 -9.11 -29.50 -13.27
C SER A 466 -8.95 -30.54 -12.16
N ALA A 467 -8.23 -31.64 -12.42
CA ALA A 467 -7.94 -32.66 -11.42
C ALA A 467 -7.10 -32.11 -10.25
N TRP A 468 -6.08 -31.31 -10.52
CA TRP A 468 -5.27 -30.66 -9.49
C TRP A 468 -6.08 -29.67 -8.65
N VAL A 469 -6.89 -28.81 -9.28
CA VAL A 469 -7.75 -27.87 -8.56
C VAL A 469 -8.75 -28.61 -7.67
N ARG A 470 -9.41 -29.65 -8.18
CA ARG A 470 -10.37 -30.47 -7.41
C ARG A 470 -9.76 -31.10 -6.16
N LYS A 471 -8.45 -31.41 -6.18
CA LYS A 471 -7.73 -31.95 -5.01
C LYS A 471 -7.65 -30.94 -3.86
N TYR A 472 -7.61 -29.64 -4.15
CA TYR A 472 -7.49 -28.60 -3.14
C TYR A 472 -8.84 -27.99 -2.77
N ASP A 473 -9.70 -27.78 -3.76
CA ASP A 473 -11.03 -27.23 -3.55
C ASP A 473 -12.02 -27.80 -4.57
N PRO A 474 -12.87 -28.77 -4.17
CA PRO A 474 -13.85 -29.38 -5.08
C PRO A 474 -15.05 -28.46 -5.37
N GLN A 475 -15.19 -27.32 -4.69
CA GLN A 475 -16.33 -26.41 -4.86
C GLN A 475 -16.01 -25.26 -5.82
N VAL A 476 -14.73 -24.89 -5.97
CA VAL A 476 -14.31 -23.84 -6.88
C VAL A 476 -14.46 -24.30 -8.33
N LYS A 477 -15.27 -23.57 -9.11
CA LYS A 477 -15.56 -23.93 -10.50
C LYS A 477 -14.79 -23.13 -11.54
N SER A 478 -14.09 -22.06 -11.14
CA SER A 478 -13.55 -21.10 -12.10
C SER A 478 -12.40 -20.26 -11.54
N MET A 479 -11.48 -19.83 -12.41
CA MET A 479 -10.45 -18.84 -12.06
C MET A 479 -11.07 -17.49 -11.62
N TYR A 480 -12.28 -17.18 -12.07
CA TYR A 480 -13.00 -15.96 -11.70
C TYR A 480 -13.61 -15.99 -10.27
N GLU A 481 -13.47 -17.11 -9.54
CA GLU A 481 -13.96 -17.24 -8.16
C GLU A 481 -13.12 -16.43 -7.17
N SER A 482 -13.79 -15.53 -6.45
CA SER A 482 -13.14 -14.63 -5.48
C SER A 482 -12.81 -15.28 -4.13
N GLY A 483 -13.42 -16.43 -3.82
CA GLY A 483 -13.32 -17.06 -2.50
C GLY A 483 -13.94 -16.20 -1.40
N GLY A 484 -15.10 -15.59 -1.66
CA GLY A 484 -15.82 -14.76 -0.68
C GLY A 484 -15.25 -13.34 -0.49
N ARG A 485 -14.20 -12.96 -1.21
CA ARG A 485 -13.61 -11.61 -1.12
C ARG A 485 -14.34 -10.61 -2.03
N SER A 486 -14.58 -9.40 -1.53
CA SER A 486 -15.00 -8.28 -2.37
C SER A 486 -13.87 -7.90 -3.32
N VAL A 487 -14.17 -7.83 -4.61
CA VAL A 487 -13.20 -7.52 -5.67
C VAL A 487 -13.66 -6.24 -6.35
N SER A 488 -12.73 -5.31 -6.61
CA SER A 488 -13.06 -4.10 -7.35
C SER A 488 -13.56 -4.48 -8.75
N GLN A 489 -14.50 -3.71 -9.31
CA GLN A 489 -15.02 -3.97 -10.66
C GLN A 489 -13.90 -3.93 -11.71
N ARG A 490 -12.84 -3.14 -11.46
CA ARG A 490 -11.66 -3.04 -12.32
C ARG A 490 -10.85 -4.34 -12.36
N ASP A 491 -10.67 -4.98 -11.20
CA ASP A 491 -9.91 -6.23 -11.09
C ASP A 491 -10.72 -7.43 -11.60
N ARG A 492 -12.06 -7.36 -11.58
CA ARG A 492 -12.91 -8.38 -12.22
C ARG A 492 -12.85 -8.36 -13.74
N LEU A 493 -12.66 -7.18 -14.35
CA LEU A 493 -12.72 -7.00 -15.80
C LEU A 493 -11.38 -7.21 -16.52
N ARG A 494 -10.25 -7.15 -15.81
CA ARG A 494 -8.91 -7.18 -16.40
C ARG A 494 -8.29 -8.58 -16.59
N GLY A 495 -9.02 -9.64 -16.27
CA GLY A 495 -8.47 -11.00 -16.30
C GLY A 495 -7.40 -11.20 -15.22
N MET A 496 -6.60 -12.26 -15.35
CA MET A 496 -5.49 -12.55 -14.45
C MET A 496 -4.33 -11.56 -14.63
N THR A 497 -3.73 -11.08 -13.53
CA THR A 497 -2.57 -10.16 -13.57
C THR A 497 -1.50 -10.57 -12.57
N ASP A 498 -0.23 -10.25 -12.84
CA ASP A 498 0.87 -10.53 -11.91
C ASP A 498 0.74 -9.82 -10.56
N LEU A 499 -0.02 -8.71 -10.51
CA LEU A 499 -0.14 -7.87 -9.31
C LEU A 499 -1.17 -8.41 -8.31
N TYR A 500 -2.19 -9.11 -8.78
CA TYR A 500 -3.31 -9.55 -7.96
C TYR A 500 -3.94 -10.83 -8.51
N HIS A 501 -4.13 -11.83 -7.65
CA HIS A 501 -4.82 -13.07 -7.98
C HIS A 501 -6.08 -13.26 -7.14
N LEU A 502 -7.17 -13.66 -7.80
CA LEU A 502 -8.35 -14.26 -7.18
C LEU A 502 -8.04 -15.67 -6.65
N TYR A 503 -8.95 -16.22 -5.85
CA TYR A 503 -8.75 -17.52 -5.23
C TYR A 503 -8.68 -18.62 -6.30
N GLY A 504 -9.62 -18.60 -7.26
CA GLY A 504 -9.56 -19.48 -8.42
C GLY A 504 -8.29 -19.29 -9.26
N GLN A 505 -7.87 -18.04 -9.49
CA GLN A 505 -6.64 -17.75 -10.25
C GLN A 505 -5.39 -18.35 -9.59
N GLN A 506 -5.25 -18.28 -8.27
CA GLN A 506 -4.15 -18.97 -7.58
C GLN A 506 -4.18 -20.47 -7.89
N LEU A 507 -5.32 -21.14 -7.70
CA LEU A 507 -5.43 -22.59 -7.86
C LEU A 507 -5.09 -23.00 -9.30
N GLY A 508 -5.63 -22.30 -10.30
CA GLY A 508 -5.34 -22.55 -11.71
C GLY A 508 -3.86 -22.34 -12.06
N TRP A 509 -3.26 -21.25 -11.57
CA TRP A 509 -1.85 -20.94 -11.83
C TRP A 509 -0.90 -21.94 -11.18
N HIS A 510 -1.15 -22.34 -9.93
CA HIS A 510 -0.33 -23.37 -9.28
C HIS A 510 -0.56 -24.76 -9.88
N ALA A 511 -1.77 -25.07 -10.34
CA ALA A 511 -2.07 -26.32 -11.04
C ALA A 511 -1.29 -26.44 -12.36
N LEU A 512 -1.08 -25.34 -13.10
CA LEU A 512 -0.21 -25.34 -14.28
C LEU A 512 1.23 -25.72 -13.92
N HIS A 513 1.77 -25.21 -12.82
CA HIS A 513 3.12 -25.51 -12.37
C HIS A 513 3.26 -26.92 -11.77
N LEU A 514 2.18 -27.49 -11.24
CA LEU A 514 2.09 -28.89 -10.83
C LEU A 514 1.96 -29.85 -12.01
N LEU A 515 1.39 -29.39 -13.12
CA LEU A 515 1.28 -30.15 -14.35
C LEU A 515 2.60 -30.19 -15.12
N ALA A 516 3.33 -29.07 -15.11
CA ALA A 516 4.58 -28.92 -15.86
C ALA A 516 5.75 -29.71 -15.28
N GLY A 517 5.70 -30.10 -14.01
CA GLY A 517 6.72 -30.91 -13.35
C GLY A 517 6.26 -32.35 -13.19
#